data_AF-A0A519EJF6-F1
#
_entry.id   AF-A0A519EJF6-F1
#
_cell.length_a   1.000
_cell.length_b   1.000
_cell.length_c   1.000
_cell.angle_alpha   90.00
_cell.angle_beta   90.00
_cell.angle_gamma   90.00
#
_symmetry.space_group_name_H-M   'P 1'
#
loop_
_entity.id
_entity.type
_entity.pdbx_description
1 polymer ?
#
loop_
_entity_poly.entity_id
_entity_poly.type
_entity_poly.pdbx_seq_one_letter_code
_entity_poly.pdbx_strand_id
1 'polypeptide(L)'
;ELNADYDKVRLQHANKKQVPLWPLAKVRANKTPIDWTNYTPPVPKFIGRRVFKNFDLTELAKYIDWGPFFQTWDLAGPFPAILKDEVVGTEAVRVYADAKRMLQRLIEGRWLSASGIVGFWPANTVNDDDIELYTDDTRTEVAMTWYGMRQQTEKQAIDGVMRPSRCLADFVAPKDSGLKDYVGMFAVTAGLGVEKREKFFIDDLDDYSAIMFKALADRLAEAFAESLHHRVRTDLWGYAADEQLSIDDMVAEKYRGIRPAPGYPACPDHSVKREMFEVMQCADIGMTLTESLAMTPAASVSGFYLAHPDATYFNVGKIGHDQLVDQAARRRQSESELERLLAPNL
;
A
#
# COMPACT_ATOMS: atom_id res chain seq x y z
N GLU A 1 10.16 29.90 24.97
CA GLU A 1 10.80 29.42 23.73
C GLU A 1 9.88 28.45 23.00
N LEU A 2 9.63 27.25 23.52
CA LEU A 2 8.73 26.26 22.90
C LEU A 2 7.34 26.80 22.49
N ASN A 3 6.66 27.56 23.37
CA ASN A 3 5.36 28.15 23.02
C ASN A 3 5.46 29.14 21.86
N ALA A 4 6.54 29.91 21.78
CA ALA A 4 6.76 30.87 20.69
C ALA A 4 7.05 30.15 19.37
N ASP A 5 7.76 29.01 19.41
CA ASP A 5 7.97 28.16 18.24
C ASP A 5 6.65 27.54 17.76
N TYR A 6 5.80 27.06 18.67
CA TYR A 6 4.46 26.58 18.33
C TYR A 6 3.58 27.67 17.74
N ASP A 7 3.60 28.88 18.30
CA ASP A 7 2.85 30.01 17.75
C ASP A 7 3.38 30.40 16.35
N LYS A 8 4.70 30.38 16.15
CA LYS A 8 5.31 30.60 14.83
C LYS A 8 4.88 29.54 13.82
N VAL A 9 4.90 28.25 14.17
CA VAL A 9 4.45 27.16 13.29
C VAL A 9 2.95 27.28 12.99
N ARG A 10 2.10 27.60 13.98
CA ARG A 10 0.66 27.85 13.78
C ARG A 10 0.43 28.99 12.81
N LEU A 11 1.11 30.12 12.99
CA LEU A 11 1.01 31.28 12.11
C LEU A 11 1.49 30.95 10.69
N GLN A 12 2.60 30.21 10.55
CA GLN A 12 3.08 29.77 9.23
C GLN A 12 2.08 28.84 8.54
N HIS A 13 1.49 27.89 9.26
CA HIS A 13 0.46 27.01 8.71
C HIS A 13 -0.82 27.76 8.34
N ALA A 14 -1.29 28.68 9.19
CA ALA A 14 -2.47 29.50 8.94
C ALA A 14 -2.27 30.44 7.73
N ASN A 15 -1.05 30.94 7.52
CA ASN A 15 -0.71 31.82 6.41
C ASN A 15 -0.36 31.08 5.10
N LYS A 16 -0.36 29.74 5.06
CA LYS A 16 -0.16 29.00 3.81
C LYS A 16 -1.31 29.32 2.86
N LYS A 17 -0.97 29.80 1.66
CA LYS A 17 -1.95 30.03 0.59
C LYS A 17 -2.68 28.73 0.30
N GLN A 18 -4.00 28.72 0.51
CA GLN A 18 -4.80 27.55 0.22
C GLN A 18 -4.74 27.25 -1.29
N VAL A 19 -4.48 25.99 -1.61
CA VAL A 19 -4.51 25.52 -3.00
C VAL A 19 -5.98 25.50 -3.43
N PRO A 20 -6.36 26.22 -4.51
CA PRO A 20 -7.73 26.20 -4.99
C PRO A 20 -8.19 24.77 -5.29
N LEU A 21 -9.38 24.44 -4.80
CA LEU A 21 -10.04 23.17 -5.09
C LEU A 21 -11.11 23.37 -6.17
N TRP A 22 -11.16 22.46 -7.13
CA TRP A 22 -12.22 22.40 -8.11
C TRP A 22 -13.43 21.63 -7.56
N PRO A 23 -14.67 22.02 -7.94
CA PRO A 23 -15.87 21.27 -7.56
C PRO A 23 -15.78 19.81 -8.00
N LEU A 24 -16.38 18.90 -7.21
CA LEU A 24 -16.36 17.46 -7.45
C LEU A 24 -16.79 17.09 -8.87
N ALA A 25 -17.87 17.69 -9.38
CA ALA A 25 -18.34 17.48 -10.74
C ALA A 25 -17.28 17.84 -11.81
N LYS A 26 -16.52 18.92 -11.59
CA LYS A 26 -15.45 19.34 -12.52
C LYS A 26 -14.29 18.36 -12.52
N VAL A 27 -13.90 17.84 -11.35
CA VAL A 27 -12.81 16.85 -11.29
C VAL A 27 -13.23 15.48 -11.79
N ARG A 28 -14.49 15.07 -11.60
CA ARG A 28 -15.07 13.87 -12.23
C ARG A 28 -15.17 13.99 -13.75
N ALA A 29 -15.31 15.19 -14.30
CA ALA A 29 -15.22 15.41 -15.75
C ALA A 29 -13.77 15.38 -16.27
N ASN A 30 -12.78 15.54 -15.40
CA ASN A 30 -11.34 15.57 -15.71
C ASN A 30 -10.62 14.30 -15.22
N LYS A 31 -11.24 13.11 -15.38
CA LYS A 31 -10.62 11.84 -14.97
C LYS A 31 -9.38 11.51 -15.79
N THR A 32 -8.63 10.50 -15.35
CA THR A 32 -7.60 9.90 -16.21
C THR A 32 -8.25 9.38 -17.49
N PRO A 33 -7.86 9.86 -18.69
CA PRO A 33 -8.49 9.46 -19.93
C PRO A 33 -7.97 8.10 -20.38
N ILE A 34 -8.71 7.03 -20.05
CA ILE A 34 -8.40 5.66 -20.48
C ILE A 34 -9.32 5.28 -21.64
N ASP A 35 -8.74 4.80 -22.74
CA ASP A 35 -9.49 4.23 -23.85
C ASP A 35 -9.83 2.76 -23.56
N TRP A 36 -11.02 2.55 -22.98
CA TRP A 36 -11.54 1.22 -22.70
C TRP A 36 -11.94 0.44 -23.96
N THR A 37 -12.15 1.10 -25.11
CA THR A 37 -12.64 0.41 -26.32
C THR A 37 -11.59 -0.49 -26.97
N ASN A 38 -10.31 -0.14 -26.81
CA ASN A 38 -9.17 -0.90 -27.33
C ASN A 38 -8.39 -1.63 -26.23
N TYR A 39 -8.97 -1.77 -25.04
CA TYR A 39 -8.35 -2.44 -23.92
C TYR A 39 -9.17 -3.65 -23.46
N THR A 40 -8.50 -4.79 -23.30
CA THR A 40 -9.09 -5.97 -22.66
C THR A 40 -8.38 -6.18 -21.32
N PRO A 41 -9.07 -5.97 -20.19
CA PRO A 41 -8.48 -6.22 -18.89
C PRO A 41 -8.00 -7.68 -18.75
N PRO A 42 -6.82 -7.92 -18.15
CA PRO A 42 -6.31 -9.26 -17.99
C PRO A 42 -7.16 -10.05 -17.00
N VAL A 43 -7.53 -11.28 -17.36
CA VAL A 43 -8.27 -12.19 -16.48
C VAL A 43 -7.28 -12.94 -15.59
N PRO A 44 -7.44 -12.92 -14.24
CA PRO A 44 -6.57 -13.68 -13.35
C PRO A 44 -6.79 -15.19 -13.52
N LYS A 45 -5.79 -16.01 -13.14
CA LYS A 45 -5.90 -17.48 -13.28
C LYS A 45 -6.92 -18.12 -12.33
N PHE A 46 -7.43 -17.37 -11.34
CA PHE A 46 -8.49 -17.79 -10.43
C PHE A 46 -9.21 -16.57 -9.85
N ILE A 47 -10.42 -16.81 -9.34
CA ILE A 47 -11.19 -15.87 -8.52
C ILE A 47 -11.25 -16.41 -7.09
N GLY A 48 -11.32 -15.52 -6.11
CA GLY A 48 -11.30 -15.84 -4.69
C GLY A 48 -9.88 -15.80 -4.11
N ARG A 49 -9.70 -16.37 -2.92
CA ARG A 49 -8.46 -16.22 -2.13
C ARG A 49 -7.61 -17.50 -2.08
N ARG A 50 -6.30 -17.33 -1.96
CA ARG A 50 -5.30 -18.38 -1.70
C ARG A 50 -4.42 -17.97 -0.53
N VAL A 51 -4.22 -18.92 0.38
CA VAL A 51 -3.46 -18.75 1.61
C VAL A 51 -2.08 -19.40 1.47
N PHE A 52 -1.05 -18.69 1.89
CA PHE A 52 0.32 -19.16 2.04
C PHE A 52 0.70 -19.11 3.51
N LYS A 53 0.94 -20.28 4.14
CA LYS A 53 1.40 -20.36 5.53
C LYS A 53 2.85 -20.81 5.57
N ASN A 54 3.61 -20.30 6.53
CA ASN A 54 5.02 -20.64 6.74
C ASN A 54 5.86 -20.45 5.47
N PHE A 55 5.68 -19.31 4.80
CA PHE A 55 6.45 -18.95 3.61
C PHE A 55 7.94 -18.91 3.95
N ASP A 56 8.78 -19.41 3.04
CA ASP A 56 10.21 -19.52 3.27
C ASP A 56 10.87 -18.14 3.37
N LEU A 57 11.39 -17.83 4.56
CA LEU A 57 12.09 -16.59 4.84
C LEU A 57 13.38 -16.46 4.00
N THR A 58 13.98 -17.58 3.57
CA THR A 58 15.14 -17.59 2.66
C THR A 58 14.77 -17.00 1.30
N GLU A 59 13.56 -17.28 0.81
CA GLU A 59 13.06 -16.69 -0.43
C GLU A 59 12.77 -15.20 -0.24
N LEU A 60 12.12 -14.83 0.87
CA LEU A 60 11.83 -13.41 1.18
C LEU A 60 13.10 -12.58 1.32
N ALA A 61 14.15 -13.12 1.91
CA ALA A 61 15.43 -12.43 2.09
C ALA A 61 16.05 -11.93 0.77
N LYS A 62 15.69 -12.53 -0.38
CA LYS A 62 16.14 -12.11 -1.71
C LYS A 62 15.46 -10.82 -2.19
N TYR A 63 14.29 -10.48 -1.65
CA TYR A 63 13.46 -9.34 -2.04
C TYR A 63 13.60 -8.15 -1.08
N ILE A 64 14.51 -8.20 -0.10
CA ILE A 64 14.69 -7.11 0.85
C ILE A 64 15.26 -5.87 0.16
N ASP A 65 14.50 -4.77 0.21
CA ASP A 65 15.03 -3.42 0.04
C ASP A 65 15.69 -2.95 1.36
N TRP A 66 17.01 -2.81 1.31
CA TRP A 66 17.82 -2.36 2.44
C TRP A 66 17.84 -0.84 2.60
N GLY A 67 17.35 -0.06 1.64
CA GLY A 67 17.32 1.40 1.73
C GLY A 67 16.63 1.89 3.02
N PRO A 68 15.37 1.51 3.29
CA PRO A 68 14.68 1.95 4.50
C PRO A 68 15.21 1.29 5.77
N PHE A 69 15.94 0.16 5.70
CA PHE A 69 16.62 -0.40 6.87
C PHE A 69 17.64 0.60 7.43
N PHE A 70 18.45 1.25 6.60
CA PHE A 70 19.41 2.26 7.06
C PHE A 70 18.72 3.51 7.64
N GLN A 71 17.55 3.88 7.11
CA GLN A 71 16.75 4.97 7.66
C GLN A 71 16.26 4.67 9.08
N THR A 72 15.91 3.41 9.39
CA THR A 72 15.58 2.98 10.77
C THR A 72 16.76 3.15 11.74
N TRP A 73 17.99 3.16 11.24
CA TRP A 73 19.22 3.38 12.00
C TRP A 73 19.72 4.84 11.93
N ASP A 74 18.89 5.78 11.46
CA ASP A 74 19.25 7.19 11.25
C ASP A 74 20.47 7.40 10.33
N LEU A 75 20.72 6.45 9.41
CA LEU A 75 21.79 6.53 8.42
C LEU A 75 21.21 6.96 7.07
N ALA A 76 21.49 8.21 6.69
CA ALA A 76 21.01 8.80 5.45
C ALA A 76 21.88 8.42 4.25
N GLY A 77 21.26 7.87 3.20
CA GLY A 77 21.91 7.59 1.93
C GLY A 77 21.25 6.42 1.19
N PRO A 78 21.31 6.36 -0.15
CA PRO A 78 20.74 5.26 -0.91
C PRO A 78 21.62 3.99 -0.79
N PHE A 79 21.01 2.83 -0.60
CA PHE A 79 21.70 1.55 -0.73
C PHE A 79 21.90 1.20 -2.22
N PRO A 80 23.05 0.61 -2.63
CA PRO A 80 24.22 0.24 -1.83
C PRO A 80 25.27 1.35 -1.67
N ALA A 81 25.05 2.55 -2.22
CA ALA A 81 26.03 3.63 -2.20
C ALA A 81 26.42 4.09 -0.79
N ILE A 82 25.49 4.05 0.16
CA ILE A 82 25.71 4.38 1.58
C ILE A 82 26.87 3.59 2.21
N LEU A 83 27.15 2.37 1.73
CA LEU A 83 28.24 1.53 2.23
C LEU A 83 29.64 2.09 1.92
N LYS A 84 29.73 3.03 0.98
CA LYS A 84 30.97 3.70 0.55
C LYS A 84 31.01 5.17 0.96
N ASP A 85 30.02 5.63 1.73
CA ASP A 85 29.94 7.02 2.18
C ASP A 85 31.12 7.37 3.10
N GLU A 86 31.72 8.55 2.92
CA GLU A 86 32.91 8.99 3.65
C GLU A 86 32.64 9.28 5.13
N VAL A 87 31.39 9.63 5.48
CA VAL A 87 31.00 10.02 6.84
C VAL A 87 30.37 8.85 7.58
N VAL A 88 29.38 8.19 6.96
CA VAL A 88 28.57 7.15 7.63
C VAL A 88 28.87 5.73 7.15
N GLY A 89 29.69 5.55 6.12
CA GLY A 89 29.88 4.24 5.47
C GLY A 89 30.44 3.16 6.40
N THR A 90 31.34 3.50 7.31
CA THR A 90 31.89 2.56 8.29
C THR A 90 30.80 1.96 9.18
N GLU A 91 29.91 2.79 9.73
CA GLU A 91 28.81 2.33 10.57
C GLU A 91 27.74 1.62 9.74
N ALA A 92 27.46 2.09 8.52
CA ALA A 92 26.55 1.42 7.58
C ALA A 92 27.02 -0.01 7.27
N VAL A 93 28.30 -0.22 7.00
CA VAL A 93 28.87 -1.56 6.77
C VAL A 93 28.73 -2.45 8.02
N ARG A 94 28.98 -1.89 9.21
CA ARG A 94 28.88 -2.62 10.48
C ARG A 94 27.45 -3.08 10.76
N VAL A 95 26.49 -2.15 10.77
CA VAL A 95 25.08 -2.46 11.07
C VAL A 95 24.48 -3.39 10.02
N TYR A 96 24.87 -3.25 8.76
CA TYR A 96 24.46 -4.17 7.69
C TYR A 96 25.01 -5.58 7.90
N ALA A 97 26.29 -5.72 8.27
CA ALA A 97 26.87 -7.01 8.59
C ALA A 97 26.17 -7.67 9.78
N ASP A 98 25.81 -6.90 10.80
CA ASP A 98 25.08 -7.38 11.98
C ASP A 98 23.67 -7.85 11.60
N ALA A 99 22.97 -7.07 10.76
CA ALA A 99 21.66 -7.41 10.22
C ALA A 99 21.70 -8.71 9.43
N LYS A 100 22.71 -8.90 8.56
CA LYS A 100 22.88 -10.13 7.79
C LYS A 100 23.13 -11.34 8.68
N ARG A 101 23.94 -11.20 9.74
CA ARG A 101 24.17 -12.28 10.72
C ARG A 101 22.92 -12.61 11.51
N MET A 102 22.16 -11.61 11.96
CA MET A 102 20.89 -11.84 12.67
C MET A 102 19.84 -12.44 11.74
N LEU A 103 19.74 -11.98 10.49
CA LEU A 103 18.85 -12.53 9.47
C LEU A 103 19.15 -14.02 9.22
N GLN A 104 20.42 -14.40 9.13
CA GLN A 104 20.79 -15.81 9.01
C GLN A 104 20.30 -16.61 10.23
N ARG A 105 20.60 -16.14 11.44
CA ARG A 105 20.20 -16.82 12.70
C ARG A 105 18.68 -16.92 12.85
N LEU A 106 17.92 -15.90 12.47
CA LEU A 106 16.47 -15.90 12.60
C LEU A 106 15.81 -16.86 11.60
N ILE A 107 16.38 -17.01 10.40
CA ILE A 107 15.93 -17.97 9.39
C ILE A 107 16.24 -19.40 9.85
N GLU A 108 17.51 -19.69 10.17
CA GLU A 108 17.97 -21.02 10.61
C GLU A 108 17.25 -21.47 11.90
N GLY A 109 17.09 -20.54 12.84
CA GLY A 109 16.42 -20.77 14.10
C GLY A 109 14.90 -20.67 14.05
N ARG A 110 14.31 -20.34 12.89
CA ARG A 110 12.86 -20.15 12.69
C ARG A 110 12.22 -19.25 13.76
N TRP A 111 12.85 -18.11 14.04
CA TRP A 111 12.36 -17.19 15.09
C TRP A 111 11.04 -16.52 14.71
N LEU A 112 10.78 -16.41 13.41
CA LEU A 112 9.58 -15.82 12.83
C LEU A 112 8.93 -16.81 11.86
N SER A 113 7.64 -16.63 11.62
CA SER A 113 6.92 -17.28 10.52
C SER A 113 6.26 -16.22 9.64
N ALA A 114 6.41 -16.38 8.32
CA ALA A 114 5.71 -15.53 7.35
C ALA A 114 4.44 -16.22 6.85
N SER A 115 3.34 -15.50 6.81
CA SER A 115 2.09 -15.96 6.20
C SER A 115 1.46 -14.84 5.38
N GLY A 116 0.81 -15.22 4.30
CA GLY A 116 0.25 -14.28 3.35
C GLY A 116 -1.02 -14.82 2.73
N ILE A 117 -1.88 -13.92 2.31
CA ILE A 117 -3.07 -14.22 1.56
C ILE A 117 -3.16 -13.29 0.37
N VAL A 118 -3.57 -13.85 -0.76
CA VAL A 118 -3.84 -13.11 -2.00
C VAL A 118 -5.17 -13.56 -2.56
N GLY A 119 -5.89 -12.68 -3.23
CA GLY A 119 -7.04 -13.07 -4.01
C GLY A 119 -7.36 -12.09 -5.11
N PHE A 120 -8.28 -12.50 -5.97
CA PHE A 120 -8.77 -11.68 -7.08
C PHE A 120 -10.29 -11.72 -7.12
N TRP A 121 -10.90 -10.55 -7.31
CA TRP A 121 -12.34 -10.38 -7.42
C TRP A 121 -12.67 -9.74 -8.76
N PRO A 122 -13.71 -10.22 -9.47
CA PRO A 122 -14.37 -9.45 -10.50
C PRO A 122 -14.71 -8.07 -9.96
N ALA A 123 -14.35 -7.03 -10.68
CA ALA A 123 -14.51 -5.67 -10.21
C ALA A 123 -14.88 -4.71 -11.34
N ASN A 124 -15.61 -3.65 -11.02
CA ASN A 124 -15.89 -2.56 -11.93
C ASN A 124 -15.99 -1.24 -11.18
N THR A 125 -15.64 -0.16 -11.86
CA THR A 125 -15.87 1.19 -11.34
C THR A 125 -17.34 1.58 -11.44
N VAL A 126 -17.86 2.18 -10.37
CA VAL A 126 -19.21 2.72 -10.24
C VAL A 126 -19.16 4.12 -9.59
N ASN A 127 -20.24 4.90 -9.73
CA ASN A 127 -20.39 6.22 -9.10
C ASN A 127 -19.18 7.15 -9.32
N ASP A 128 -18.57 7.06 -10.50
CA ASP A 128 -17.34 7.73 -10.92
C ASP A 128 -16.03 7.37 -10.20
N ASP A 129 -16.08 7.07 -8.90
CA ASP A 129 -14.91 7.05 -8.01
C ASP A 129 -14.77 5.77 -7.19
N ASP A 130 -15.75 4.87 -7.20
CA ASP A 130 -15.77 3.67 -6.37
C ASP A 130 -15.52 2.42 -7.20
N ILE A 131 -14.99 1.38 -6.57
CA ILE A 131 -14.80 0.08 -7.20
C ILE A 131 -15.65 -0.94 -6.44
N GLU A 132 -16.67 -1.48 -7.10
CA GLU A 132 -17.40 -2.66 -6.60
C GLU A 132 -16.56 -3.91 -6.87
N LEU A 133 -16.33 -4.73 -5.84
CA LEU A 133 -15.76 -6.07 -5.96
C LEU A 133 -16.88 -7.09 -5.76
N TYR A 134 -17.04 -8.02 -6.69
CA TYR A 134 -18.15 -8.98 -6.70
C TYR A 134 -17.73 -10.37 -6.23
N THR A 135 -18.67 -11.14 -5.66
CA THR A 135 -18.41 -12.49 -5.14
C THR A 135 -17.98 -13.48 -6.24
N ASP A 136 -18.45 -13.29 -7.47
CA ASP A 136 -18.12 -14.08 -8.64
C ASP A 136 -18.32 -13.32 -9.97
N ASP A 137 -18.07 -14.01 -11.10
CA ASP A 137 -18.11 -13.44 -12.44
C ASP A 137 -19.52 -13.10 -12.95
N THR A 138 -20.59 -13.47 -12.22
CA THR A 138 -21.95 -13.04 -12.54
C THR A 138 -22.16 -11.56 -12.22
N ARG A 139 -21.34 -11.00 -11.31
CA ARG A 139 -21.36 -9.59 -10.89
C ARG A 139 -22.72 -9.14 -10.33
N THR A 140 -23.46 -10.06 -9.70
CA THR A 140 -24.77 -9.77 -9.11
C THR A 140 -24.70 -9.40 -7.63
N GLU A 141 -23.75 -9.97 -6.89
CA GLU A 141 -23.58 -9.73 -5.45
C GLU A 141 -22.24 -9.03 -5.21
N VAL A 142 -22.30 -7.89 -4.53
CA VAL A 142 -21.12 -7.10 -4.14
C VAL A 142 -20.55 -7.67 -2.85
N ALA A 143 -19.29 -8.12 -2.89
CA ALA A 143 -18.54 -8.58 -1.74
C ALA A 143 -18.01 -7.42 -0.89
N MET A 144 -17.54 -6.35 -1.54
CA MET A 144 -17.17 -5.10 -0.90
C MET A 144 -17.13 -3.93 -1.87
N THR A 145 -17.19 -2.71 -1.35
CA THR A 145 -16.97 -1.49 -2.15
C THR A 145 -15.71 -0.77 -1.69
N TRP A 146 -14.73 -0.63 -2.58
CA TRP A 146 -13.60 0.25 -2.33
C TRP A 146 -13.94 1.68 -2.72
N TYR A 147 -14.27 2.48 -1.71
CA TYR A 147 -14.61 3.89 -1.89
C TYR A 147 -13.36 4.73 -2.20
N GLY A 148 -13.30 5.30 -3.40
CA GLY A 148 -12.15 6.08 -3.86
C GLY A 148 -12.21 7.55 -3.44
N MET A 149 -11.02 8.17 -3.46
CA MET A 149 -10.86 9.62 -3.29
C MET A 149 -10.21 10.20 -4.55
N ARG A 150 -10.80 11.28 -5.07
CA ARG A 150 -10.32 11.98 -6.26
C ARG A 150 -9.57 13.24 -5.89
N GLN A 151 -8.46 13.49 -6.59
CA GLN A 151 -7.71 14.74 -6.47
C GLN A 151 -8.60 15.95 -6.80
N GLN A 152 -8.79 16.85 -5.83
CA GLN A 152 -9.58 18.07 -6.02
C GLN A 152 -8.78 19.34 -6.27
N THR A 153 -7.45 19.30 -6.14
CA THR A 153 -6.61 20.45 -6.45
C THR A 153 -6.74 20.86 -7.92
N GLU A 154 -6.83 22.17 -8.14
CA GLU A 154 -6.85 22.76 -9.48
C GLU A 154 -5.67 22.24 -10.32
N LYS A 155 -5.98 21.77 -11.54
CA LYS A 155 -4.99 21.23 -12.46
C LYS A 155 -4.52 22.30 -13.43
N GLN A 156 -3.24 22.21 -13.76
CA GLN A 156 -2.62 23.05 -14.76
C GLN A 156 -2.48 22.25 -16.05
N ALA A 157 -2.69 22.91 -17.18
CA ALA A 157 -2.32 22.37 -18.47
C ALA A 157 -0.80 22.46 -18.63
N ILE A 158 -0.19 21.38 -19.09
CA ILE A 158 1.22 21.35 -19.49
C ILE A 158 1.23 20.99 -20.97
N ASP A 159 1.91 21.81 -21.77
CA ASP A 159 1.96 21.65 -23.23
C ASP A 159 0.57 21.52 -23.88
N GLY A 160 -0.41 22.27 -23.34
CA GLY A 160 -1.80 22.28 -23.80
C GLY A 160 -2.66 21.11 -23.30
N VAL A 161 -2.08 20.14 -22.58
CA VAL A 161 -2.80 18.98 -22.05
C VAL A 161 -3.12 19.18 -20.57
N MET A 162 -4.40 19.12 -20.22
CA MET A 162 -4.83 19.18 -18.81
C MET A 162 -4.42 17.92 -18.08
N ARG A 163 -3.70 18.05 -16.96
CA ARG A 163 -3.40 16.90 -16.10
C ARG A 163 -4.70 16.35 -15.50
N PRO A 164 -4.87 15.02 -15.41
CA PRO A 164 -6.08 14.44 -14.85
C PRO A 164 -6.18 14.69 -13.35
N SER A 165 -7.41 14.79 -12.88
CA SER A 165 -7.79 14.70 -11.47
C SER A 165 -7.96 13.23 -11.12
N ARG A 166 -6.86 12.59 -10.73
CA ARG A 166 -6.80 11.12 -10.60
C ARG A 166 -7.64 10.60 -9.43
N CYS A 167 -8.24 9.44 -9.64
CA CYS A 167 -8.77 8.51 -8.64
C CYS A 167 -8.24 7.11 -8.98
N LEU A 168 -8.03 6.23 -7.99
CA LEU A 168 -7.58 4.86 -8.25
C LEU A 168 -8.62 4.05 -9.05
N ALA A 169 -9.91 4.37 -8.89
CA ALA A 169 -10.99 3.79 -9.66
C ALA A 169 -10.93 4.12 -11.16
N ASP A 170 -10.15 5.14 -11.56
CA ASP A 170 -9.97 5.42 -12.99
C ASP A 170 -9.31 4.25 -13.72
N PHE A 171 -8.55 3.39 -13.01
CA PHE A 171 -7.76 2.30 -13.56
C PHE A 171 -8.47 0.93 -13.54
N VAL A 172 -9.78 0.91 -13.31
CA VAL A 172 -10.62 -0.29 -13.36
C VAL A 172 -11.80 -0.02 -14.29
N ALA A 173 -12.15 -0.98 -15.14
CA ALA A 173 -13.14 -0.76 -16.18
C ALA A 173 -14.49 -0.33 -15.60
N PRO A 174 -15.10 0.77 -16.10
CA PRO A 174 -16.43 1.19 -15.71
C PRO A 174 -17.47 0.10 -15.95
N LYS A 175 -18.45 -0.02 -15.05
CA LYS A 175 -19.50 -1.06 -15.14
C LYS A 175 -20.33 -0.97 -16.42
N ASP A 176 -20.57 0.24 -16.91
CA ASP A 176 -21.32 0.54 -18.15
C ASP A 176 -20.53 0.23 -19.42
N SER A 177 -19.21 0.05 -19.35
CA SER A 177 -18.38 -0.42 -20.48
C SER A 177 -18.69 -1.87 -20.88
N GLY A 178 -19.28 -2.67 -19.97
CA GLY A 178 -19.50 -4.10 -20.16
C GLY A 178 -18.23 -4.96 -20.11
N LEU A 179 -17.05 -4.36 -19.87
CA LEU A 179 -15.80 -5.08 -19.75
C LEU A 179 -15.69 -5.81 -18.41
N LYS A 180 -15.15 -7.03 -18.46
CA LYS A 180 -14.82 -7.82 -17.28
C LYS A 180 -13.43 -7.45 -16.77
N ASP A 181 -13.38 -6.59 -15.75
CA ASP A 181 -12.15 -6.25 -15.05
C ASP A 181 -12.10 -6.91 -13.66
N TYR A 182 -10.94 -6.82 -13.01
CA TYR A 182 -10.63 -7.47 -11.75
C TYR A 182 -9.76 -6.58 -10.87
N VAL A 183 -9.88 -6.74 -9.57
CA VAL A 183 -9.00 -6.16 -8.57
C VAL A 183 -8.43 -7.27 -7.70
N GLY A 184 -7.13 -7.20 -7.43
CA GLY A 184 -6.50 -8.08 -6.46
C GLY A 184 -6.47 -7.46 -5.08
N MET A 185 -6.40 -8.31 -4.06
CA MET A 185 -6.17 -7.90 -2.67
C MET A 185 -5.11 -8.80 -2.05
N PHE A 186 -4.31 -8.25 -1.14
CA PHE A 186 -3.34 -9.01 -0.38
C PHE A 186 -3.23 -8.54 1.07
N ALA A 187 -2.84 -9.48 1.92
CA ALA A 187 -2.34 -9.19 3.26
C ALA A 187 -1.20 -10.18 3.56
N VAL A 188 -0.07 -9.67 4.03
CA VAL A 188 1.12 -10.45 4.36
C VAL A 188 1.68 -10.02 5.70
N THR A 189 2.25 -10.97 6.44
CA THR A 189 3.00 -10.71 7.65
C THR A 189 4.25 -11.58 7.68
N ALA A 190 5.33 -11.03 8.22
CA ALA A 190 6.53 -11.78 8.59
C ALA A 190 6.76 -11.77 10.12
N GLY A 191 5.81 -11.22 10.89
CA GLY A 191 5.94 -10.97 12.33
C GLY A 191 5.36 -12.05 13.24
N LEU A 192 4.89 -13.19 12.73
CA LEU A 192 4.31 -14.21 13.60
C LEU A 192 5.39 -14.82 14.49
N GLY A 193 5.18 -14.76 15.80
CA GLY A 193 6.15 -15.21 16.81
C GLY A 193 7.15 -14.16 17.29
N VAL A 194 7.05 -12.92 16.80
CA VAL A 194 7.98 -11.81 17.14
C VAL A 194 8.11 -11.59 18.65
N GLU A 195 7.00 -11.66 19.39
CA GLU A 195 6.92 -11.35 20.82
C GLU A 195 7.89 -12.20 21.67
N LYS A 196 8.06 -13.48 21.34
CA LYS A 196 8.89 -14.40 22.12
C LYS A 196 10.36 -14.01 22.07
N ARG A 197 10.86 -13.68 20.88
CA ARG A 197 12.27 -13.34 20.67
C ARG A 197 12.56 -11.89 21.06
N GLU A 198 11.60 -10.99 20.83
CA GLU A 198 11.67 -9.62 21.31
C GLU A 198 11.77 -9.57 22.84
N LYS A 199 10.88 -10.29 23.55
CA LYS A 199 10.92 -10.38 25.01
C LYS A 199 12.27 -10.89 25.52
N PHE A 200 12.84 -11.89 24.85
CA PHE A 200 14.17 -12.40 25.20
C PHE A 200 15.25 -11.31 25.16
N PHE A 201 15.28 -10.47 24.11
CA PHE A 201 16.26 -9.39 24.02
C PHE A 201 16.01 -8.29 25.07
N ILE A 202 14.75 -7.95 25.33
CA ILE A 202 14.39 -6.97 26.37
C ILE A 202 14.78 -7.47 27.76
N ASP A 203 14.50 -8.73 28.08
CA ASP A 203 14.85 -9.33 29.37
C ASP A 203 16.38 -9.44 29.57
N ASP A 204 17.16 -9.51 28.48
CA ASP A 204 18.63 -9.50 28.47
C ASP A 204 19.24 -8.08 28.38
N LEU A 205 18.39 -7.04 28.38
CA LEU A 205 18.80 -5.63 28.22
C LEU A 205 19.58 -5.36 26.91
N ASP A 206 19.30 -6.12 25.85
CA ASP A 206 19.88 -6.00 24.52
C ASP A 206 18.95 -5.22 23.57
N ASP A 207 18.85 -3.91 23.82
CA ASP A 207 18.01 -3.01 23.01
C ASP A 207 18.43 -2.99 21.54
N TYR A 208 19.73 -3.12 21.26
CA TYR A 208 20.27 -3.15 19.90
C TYR A 208 19.71 -4.34 19.12
N SER A 209 19.78 -5.55 19.67
CA SER A 209 19.23 -6.73 19.02
C SER A 209 17.71 -6.69 18.93
N ALA A 210 17.02 -6.12 19.91
CA ALA A 210 15.57 -5.94 19.85
C ALA A 210 15.15 -5.04 18.69
N ILE A 211 15.81 -3.89 18.52
CA ILE A 211 15.57 -2.95 17.40
C ILE A 211 15.94 -3.61 16.07
N MET A 212 17.11 -4.24 15.99
CA MET A 212 17.56 -4.96 14.79
C MET A 212 16.57 -6.04 14.36
N PHE A 213 16.07 -6.83 15.32
CA PHE A 213 15.13 -7.91 15.05
C PHE A 213 13.79 -7.39 14.52
N LYS A 214 13.25 -6.32 15.11
CA LYS A 214 12.03 -5.66 14.61
C LYS A 214 12.23 -5.08 13.22
N ALA A 215 13.34 -4.36 13.00
CA ALA A 215 13.66 -3.79 11.69
C ALA A 215 13.75 -4.88 10.61
N LEU A 216 14.36 -6.04 10.92
CA LEU A 216 14.41 -7.18 10.02
C LEU A 216 13.04 -7.82 9.78
N ALA A 217 12.17 -7.91 10.80
CA ALA A 217 10.80 -8.39 10.64
C ALA A 217 10.01 -7.48 9.67
N ASP A 218 10.13 -6.16 9.82
CA ASP A 218 9.51 -5.19 8.91
C ASP A 218 10.06 -5.32 7.49
N ARG A 219 11.40 -5.46 7.34
CA ARG A 219 12.02 -5.70 6.02
C ARG A 219 11.51 -6.98 5.36
N LEU A 220 11.30 -8.05 6.13
CA LEU A 220 10.75 -9.30 5.62
C LEU A 220 9.27 -9.19 5.23
N ALA A 221 8.48 -8.38 5.95
CA ALA A 221 7.08 -8.13 5.59
C ALA A 221 6.96 -7.37 4.27
N GLU A 222 7.77 -6.33 4.07
CA GLU A 222 7.85 -5.59 2.80
C GLU A 222 8.39 -6.47 1.66
N ALA A 223 9.43 -7.25 1.93
CA ALA A 223 9.95 -8.22 0.96
C ALA A 223 8.90 -9.26 0.57
N PHE A 224 7.99 -9.64 1.49
CA PHE A 224 6.87 -10.51 1.15
C PHE A 224 5.84 -9.81 0.28
N ALA A 225 5.52 -8.54 0.55
CA ALA A 225 4.65 -7.77 -0.32
C ALA A 225 5.21 -7.69 -1.75
N GLU A 226 6.52 -7.44 -1.90
CA GLU A 226 7.19 -7.40 -3.21
C GLU A 226 7.22 -8.78 -3.88
N SER A 227 7.64 -9.82 -3.16
CA SER A 227 7.70 -11.20 -3.66
C SER A 227 6.33 -11.70 -4.12
N LEU A 228 5.28 -11.44 -3.32
CA LEU A 228 3.91 -11.82 -3.65
C LEU A 228 3.40 -11.01 -4.85
N HIS A 229 3.67 -9.71 -4.91
CA HIS A 229 3.29 -8.89 -6.06
C HIS A 229 3.97 -9.38 -7.34
N HIS A 230 5.28 -9.67 -7.30
CA HIS A 230 5.99 -10.26 -8.43
C HIS A 230 5.35 -11.57 -8.90
N ARG A 231 4.98 -12.47 -7.98
CA ARG A 231 4.24 -13.70 -8.31
C ARG A 231 2.83 -13.43 -8.84
N VAL A 232 2.17 -12.37 -8.39
CA VAL A 232 0.87 -11.94 -8.93
C VAL A 232 0.99 -11.56 -10.39
N ARG A 233 1.96 -10.71 -10.73
CA ARG A 233 2.17 -10.24 -12.11
C ARG A 233 2.55 -11.39 -13.06
N THR A 234 3.47 -12.25 -12.63
CA THR A 234 4.07 -13.29 -13.48
C THR A 234 3.28 -14.60 -13.53
N ASP A 235 2.59 -14.96 -12.44
CA ASP A 235 1.95 -16.27 -12.32
C ASP A 235 0.48 -16.19 -11.90
N LEU A 236 0.13 -15.61 -10.76
CA LEU A 236 -1.21 -15.79 -10.17
C LEU A 236 -2.29 -15.02 -10.94
N TRP A 237 -2.03 -13.76 -11.29
CA TRP A 237 -2.82 -13.01 -12.27
C TRP A 237 -2.25 -13.24 -13.67
N GLY A 238 -0.93 -13.17 -13.82
CA GLY A 238 -0.22 -13.62 -15.01
C GLY A 238 -0.27 -12.66 -16.20
N TYR A 239 -0.50 -11.36 -15.97
CA TYR A 239 -0.54 -10.35 -17.03
C TYR A 239 0.85 -9.91 -17.53
N ALA A 240 1.93 -10.39 -16.91
CA ALA A 240 3.32 -10.13 -17.27
C ALA A 240 4.18 -11.41 -17.08
N ALA A 241 3.77 -12.52 -17.69
CA ALA A 241 4.40 -13.83 -17.51
C ALA A 241 5.86 -13.92 -18.02
N ASP A 242 6.26 -12.99 -18.89
CA ASP A 242 7.58 -12.85 -19.48
C ASP A 242 8.47 -11.81 -18.76
N GLU A 243 8.02 -11.25 -17.64
CA GLU A 243 8.79 -10.30 -16.83
C GLU A 243 10.11 -10.91 -16.33
N GLN A 244 11.22 -10.18 -16.55
CA GLN A 244 12.59 -10.57 -16.17
C GLN A 244 13.28 -9.41 -15.43
N LEU A 245 12.62 -8.87 -14.40
CA LEU A 245 13.13 -7.72 -13.64
C LEU A 245 14.11 -8.15 -12.55
N SER A 246 15.15 -7.33 -12.35
CA SER A 246 16.01 -7.44 -11.17
C SER A 246 15.28 -6.92 -9.92
N ILE A 247 15.83 -7.20 -8.72
CA ILE A 247 15.31 -6.62 -7.47
C ILE A 247 15.35 -5.09 -7.54
N ASP A 248 16.44 -4.51 -8.05
CA ASP A 248 16.59 -3.05 -8.17
C ASP A 248 15.54 -2.45 -9.12
N ASP A 249 15.22 -3.15 -10.22
CA ASP A 249 14.16 -2.72 -11.13
C ASP A 249 12.77 -2.80 -10.47
N MET A 250 12.52 -3.81 -9.63
CA MET A 250 11.28 -3.94 -8.87
C MET A 250 11.16 -2.88 -7.78
N VAL A 251 12.24 -2.56 -7.05
CA VAL A 251 12.29 -1.45 -6.09
C VAL A 251 12.04 -0.11 -6.78
N ALA A 252 12.56 0.06 -8.00
CA ALA A 252 12.28 1.21 -8.86
C ALA A 252 10.91 1.16 -9.56
N GLU A 253 10.07 0.16 -9.23
CA GLU A 253 8.70 -0.03 -9.73
C GLU A 253 8.59 -0.06 -11.26
N LYS A 254 9.59 -0.63 -11.97
CA LYS A 254 9.63 -0.70 -13.43
C LYS A 254 8.71 -1.78 -14.04
N TYR A 255 7.73 -2.26 -13.29
CA TYR A 255 6.77 -3.26 -13.72
C TYR A 255 5.41 -2.65 -14.08
N ARG A 256 4.58 -3.45 -14.75
CA ARG A 256 3.18 -3.10 -15.03
C ARG A 256 2.31 -3.25 -13.78
N GLY A 257 1.44 -2.27 -13.55
CA GLY A 257 0.46 -2.29 -12.47
C GLY A 257 1.03 -1.81 -11.13
N ILE A 258 0.14 -1.62 -10.14
CA ILE A 258 0.49 -1.06 -8.83
C ILE A 258 -0.14 -1.85 -7.68
N ARG A 259 0.39 -1.67 -6.47
CA ARG A 259 -0.04 -2.34 -5.24
C ARG A 259 -0.46 -1.37 -4.09
N PRO A 260 -1.43 -0.45 -4.32
CA PRO A 260 -1.78 0.60 -3.36
C PRO A 260 -2.24 0.05 -2.01
N ALA A 261 -1.66 0.58 -0.94
CA ALA A 261 -1.93 0.19 0.44
C ALA A 261 -2.70 1.27 1.21
N PRO A 262 -3.85 0.95 1.84
CA PRO A 262 -4.63 1.92 2.60
C PRO A 262 -3.83 2.63 3.69
N GLY A 263 -3.84 3.96 3.64
CA GLY A 263 -3.05 4.87 4.48
C GLY A 263 -1.94 5.61 3.73
N TYR A 264 -1.58 5.13 2.54
CA TYR A 264 -0.63 5.83 1.67
C TYR A 264 -1.32 6.99 0.93
N PRO A 265 -0.55 7.97 0.42
CA PRO A 265 -1.12 9.17 -0.21
C PRO A 265 -2.10 8.92 -1.38
N ALA A 266 -2.01 7.77 -2.06
CA ALA A 266 -2.92 7.41 -3.15
C ALA A 266 -4.28 6.87 -2.68
N CYS A 267 -4.34 6.32 -1.46
CA CYS A 267 -5.56 5.81 -0.82
C CYS A 267 -5.45 6.02 0.71
N PRO A 268 -5.55 7.28 1.17
CA PRO A 268 -5.22 7.63 2.55
C PRO A 268 -6.27 7.14 3.56
N ASP A 269 -7.45 6.71 3.11
CA ASP A 269 -8.50 6.18 3.97
C ASP A 269 -8.14 4.79 4.51
N HIS A 270 -7.88 4.71 5.81
CA HIS A 270 -7.59 3.45 6.49
C HIS A 270 -8.82 2.54 6.64
N SER A 271 -10.05 3.08 6.59
CA SER A 271 -11.27 2.37 6.99
C SER A 271 -11.62 1.18 6.11
N VAL A 272 -11.23 1.22 4.83
CA VAL A 272 -11.40 0.11 3.88
C VAL A 272 -10.73 -1.20 4.35
N LYS A 273 -9.70 -1.12 5.21
CA LYS A 273 -9.05 -2.31 5.77
C LYS A 273 -10.02 -3.21 6.53
N ARG A 274 -11.08 -2.67 7.16
CA ARG A 274 -12.05 -3.49 7.92
C ARG A 274 -12.71 -4.53 7.03
N GLU A 275 -13.35 -4.05 5.97
CA GLU A 275 -14.07 -4.89 5.01
C GLU A 275 -13.10 -5.77 4.22
N MET A 276 -11.95 -5.22 3.81
CA MET A 276 -10.89 -6.00 3.16
C MET A 276 -10.43 -7.19 4.02
N PHE A 277 -10.20 -6.99 5.33
CA PHE A 277 -9.77 -8.08 6.23
C PHE A 277 -10.86 -9.13 6.44
N GLU A 278 -12.13 -8.72 6.45
CA GLU A 278 -13.29 -9.61 6.56
C GLU A 278 -13.43 -10.47 5.30
N VAL A 279 -13.47 -9.85 4.11
CA VAL A 279 -13.59 -10.53 2.81
C VAL A 279 -12.41 -11.48 2.57
N MET A 280 -11.19 -11.05 2.89
CA MET A 280 -9.99 -11.88 2.79
C MET A 280 -9.91 -12.94 3.89
N GLN A 281 -10.66 -12.80 4.99
CA GLN A 281 -10.54 -13.63 6.19
C GLN A 281 -9.08 -13.68 6.69
N CYS A 282 -8.46 -12.51 6.87
CA CYS A 282 -7.04 -12.37 7.24
C CYS A 282 -6.66 -13.05 8.57
N ALA A 283 -7.63 -13.33 9.44
CA ALA A 283 -7.41 -14.10 10.66
C ALA A 283 -6.81 -15.50 10.39
N ASP A 284 -7.05 -16.09 9.21
CA ASP A 284 -6.50 -17.39 8.82
C ASP A 284 -4.97 -17.42 8.72
N ILE A 285 -4.36 -16.25 8.49
CA ILE A 285 -2.91 -16.06 8.46
C ILE A 285 -2.38 -15.38 9.73
N GLY A 286 -3.21 -15.29 10.78
CA GLY A 286 -2.84 -14.69 12.06
C GLY A 286 -2.78 -13.16 12.02
N MET A 287 -3.41 -12.52 11.03
CA MET A 287 -3.46 -11.06 10.93
C MET A 287 -4.81 -10.52 11.41
N THR A 288 -4.77 -9.46 12.21
CA THR A 288 -5.95 -8.73 12.69
C THR A 288 -5.75 -7.22 12.59
N LEU A 289 -6.81 -6.46 12.87
CA LEU A 289 -6.78 -5.00 12.97
C LEU A 289 -7.03 -4.56 14.42
N THR A 290 -6.34 -3.51 14.84
CA THR A 290 -6.65 -2.79 16.08
C THR A 290 -7.88 -1.89 15.89
N GLU A 291 -8.36 -1.29 16.98
CA GLU A 291 -9.44 -0.28 16.92
C GLU A 291 -9.10 0.91 16.01
N SER A 292 -7.83 1.30 15.98
CA SER A 292 -7.26 2.37 15.14
C SER A 292 -6.89 1.92 13.73
N LEU A 293 -7.23 0.69 13.32
CA LEU A 293 -6.95 0.13 11.99
C LEU A 293 -5.47 -0.10 11.69
N ALA A 294 -4.64 -0.17 12.73
CA ALA A 294 -3.28 -0.69 12.59
C ALA A 294 -3.35 -2.22 12.44
N MET A 295 -2.43 -2.79 11.68
CA MET A 295 -2.35 -4.24 11.50
C MET A 295 -1.56 -4.87 12.64
N THR A 296 -1.97 -6.08 13.04
CA THR A 296 -1.24 -6.94 13.97
C THR A 296 -0.98 -8.28 13.29
N PRO A 297 0.27 -8.80 13.27
CA PRO A 297 1.50 -8.21 13.82
C PRO A 297 1.90 -6.88 13.16
N ALA A 298 2.77 -6.10 13.82
CA ALA A 298 3.22 -4.80 13.29
C ALA A 298 3.96 -4.94 11.95
N ALA A 299 4.82 -5.96 11.82
CA ALA A 299 5.50 -6.34 10.59
C ALA A 299 4.52 -6.99 9.59
N SER A 300 3.63 -6.18 9.04
CA SER A 300 2.58 -6.59 8.11
C SER A 300 2.32 -5.52 7.05
N VAL A 301 1.93 -5.98 5.86
CA VAL A 301 1.53 -5.12 4.73
C VAL A 301 0.22 -5.65 4.17
N SER A 302 -0.69 -4.75 3.79
CA SER A 302 -1.91 -5.13 3.07
C SER A 302 -2.32 -4.04 2.10
N GLY A 303 -3.00 -4.43 1.03
CA GLY A 303 -3.42 -3.51 -0.01
C GLY A 303 -4.11 -4.20 -1.17
N PHE A 304 -4.23 -3.46 -2.26
CA PHE A 304 -4.89 -3.88 -3.49
C PHE A 304 -3.86 -4.09 -4.60
N TYR A 305 -4.27 -4.74 -5.69
CA TYR A 305 -3.53 -4.82 -6.94
C TYR A 305 -4.39 -4.29 -8.08
N LEU A 306 -3.82 -3.38 -8.87
CA LEU A 306 -4.43 -2.84 -10.10
C LEU A 306 -3.51 -3.17 -11.29
N ALA A 307 -4.04 -3.88 -12.28
CA ALA A 307 -3.26 -4.42 -13.40
C ALA A 307 -3.18 -3.49 -14.63
N HIS A 308 -3.96 -2.40 -14.65
CA HIS A 308 -3.96 -1.48 -15.79
C HIS A 308 -2.55 -0.88 -15.99
N PRO A 309 -2.01 -0.86 -17.23
CA PRO A 309 -0.64 -0.42 -17.48
C PRO A 309 -0.38 1.05 -17.11
N ASP A 310 -1.40 1.91 -17.22
CA ASP A 310 -1.29 3.32 -16.84
C ASP A 310 -1.55 3.60 -15.36
N ALA A 311 -1.84 2.56 -14.56
CA ALA A 311 -2.05 2.72 -13.12
C ALA A 311 -0.77 3.25 -12.47
N THR A 312 -0.92 4.31 -11.67
CA THR A 312 0.24 5.02 -11.09
C THR A 312 -0.09 5.53 -9.69
N TYR A 313 0.92 5.64 -8.84
CA TYR A 313 0.77 6.30 -7.55
C TYR A 313 0.66 7.81 -7.72
N PHE A 314 -0.24 8.41 -6.95
CA PHE A 314 -0.41 9.84 -6.86
C PHE A 314 -0.77 10.22 -5.43
N ASN A 315 -0.60 11.48 -5.06
CA ASN A 315 -1.11 11.99 -3.78
C ASN A 315 -2.51 12.56 -4.01
N VAL A 316 -3.52 12.01 -3.34
CA VAL A 316 -4.90 12.53 -3.37
C VAL A 316 -4.92 14.01 -2.96
N GLY A 317 -4.13 14.39 -1.96
CA GLY A 317 -4.06 15.75 -1.43
C GLY A 317 -5.30 16.10 -0.61
N LYS A 318 -5.63 17.40 -0.60
CA LYS A 318 -6.84 17.89 0.06
C LYS A 318 -8.08 17.63 -0.78
N ILE A 319 -9.18 17.27 -0.13
CA ILE A 319 -10.52 17.17 -0.72
C ILE A 319 -11.41 18.29 -0.17
N GLY A 320 -12.39 18.70 -0.97
CA GLY A 320 -13.41 19.66 -0.60
C GLY A 320 -14.55 19.01 0.17
N HIS A 321 -15.33 19.85 0.83
CA HIS A 321 -16.53 19.47 1.58
C HIS A 321 -17.57 18.74 0.70
N ASP A 322 -17.68 19.13 -0.57
CA ASP A 322 -18.57 18.47 -1.54
C ASP A 322 -18.25 16.99 -1.77
N GLN A 323 -16.96 16.62 -1.83
CA GLN A 323 -16.54 15.22 -1.94
C GLN A 323 -16.73 14.44 -0.64
N LEU A 324 -16.53 15.08 0.52
CA LEU A 324 -16.80 14.48 1.82
C LEU A 324 -18.29 14.14 1.97
N VAL A 325 -19.19 15.07 1.67
CA VAL A 325 -20.65 14.87 1.73
C VAL A 325 -21.09 13.77 0.78
N ASP A 326 -20.57 13.78 -0.46
CA ASP A 326 -20.84 12.75 -1.46
C ASP A 326 -20.37 11.35 -0.98
N GLN A 327 -19.17 11.24 -0.40
CA GLN A 327 -18.69 9.99 0.19
C GLN A 327 -19.53 9.52 1.37
N ALA A 328 -19.92 10.43 2.28
CA ALA A 328 -20.77 10.09 3.42
C ALA A 328 -22.11 9.50 2.95
N ALA A 329 -22.71 10.10 1.92
CA ALA A 329 -23.94 9.60 1.29
C ALA A 329 -23.75 8.21 0.65
N ARG A 330 -22.69 7.99 -0.14
CA ARG A 330 -22.41 6.70 -0.80
C ARG A 330 -22.10 5.57 0.18
N ARG A 331 -21.45 5.89 1.30
CA ARG A 331 -21.12 4.95 2.38
C ARG A 331 -22.25 4.75 3.38
N ARG A 332 -23.30 5.57 3.32
CA ARG A 332 -24.38 5.64 4.32
C ARG A 332 -23.84 5.85 5.74
N GLN A 333 -22.83 6.69 5.86
CA GLN A 333 -22.17 7.05 7.12
C GLN A 333 -22.46 8.51 7.47
N SER A 334 -22.29 8.88 8.74
CA SER A 334 -22.37 10.29 9.10
C SER A 334 -21.17 11.06 8.55
N GLU A 335 -21.40 12.31 8.18
CA GLU A 335 -20.34 13.20 7.71
C GLU A 335 -19.24 13.37 8.78
N SER A 336 -19.62 13.54 10.05
CA SER A 336 -18.68 13.76 11.15
C SER A 336 -17.78 12.55 11.43
N GLU A 337 -18.28 11.32 11.27
CA GLU A 337 -17.45 10.12 11.36
C GLU A 337 -16.41 10.07 10.24
N LEU A 338 -16.81 10.42 9.02
CA LEU A 338 -15.92 10.44 7.87
C LEU A 338 -14.92 11.60 7.93
N GLU A 339 -15.31 12.76 8.45
CA GLU A 339 -14.40 13.88 8.75
C GLU A 339 -13.27 13.45 9.67
N ARG A 340 -13.59 12.68 10.72
CA ARG A 340 -12.59 12.17 11.66
C ARG A 340 -11.62 11.21 10.99
N LEU A 341 -12.11 10.34 10.10
CA LEU A 341 -11.29 9.37 9.37
C LEU A 341 -10.40 10.05 8.32
N LEU A 342 -10.92 11.08 7.66
CA LEU A 342 -10.27 11.77 6.54
C LEU A 342 -9.64 13.11 6.95
N ALA A 343 -9.53 13.41 8.24
CA ALA A 343 -9.00 14.67 8.77
C ALA A 343 -7.66 15.11 8.15
N PRO A 344 -6.69 14.21 7.86
CA PRO A 344 -5.45 14.60 7.17
C PRO A 344 -5.67 15.19 5.76
N ASN A 345 -6.78 14.85 5.12
CA ASN A 345 -7.16 15.22 3.76
C ASN A 345 -8.18 16.36 3.67
N LEU A 346 -8.66 16.91 4.80
CA LEU A 346 -9.60 18.04 4.83
C LEU A 346 -8.91 19.40 5.03
#